data_AF-A0A502FRI9-F1
#
_entry.id   AF-A0A502FRI9-F1
#
_cell.length_a   1.000
_cell.length_b   1.000
_cell.length_c   1.000
_cell.angle_alpha   90.00
_cell.angle_beta   90.00
_cell.angle_gamma   90.00
#
_symmetry.space_group_name_H-M   'P 1'
#
loop_
_entity.id
_entity.type
_entity.pdbx_description
1 polymer ?
#
loop_
_entity_poly.entity_id
_entity_poly.type
_entity_poly.pdbx_seq_one_letter_code
_entity_poly.pdbx_strand_id
1 'polypeptide(L)'
;MDGHNIMLHRRLGWLGAGIATIMVPLGIAATVMAVARGSVAGIFPLGFFLAMDILGILGFAALTFAAIRLRHRAGWHKRLMLCGTVLVIAPGIGRLVGPLPLGILTPFALFAAIMLYILVGIFFDLIVLRRIHRAYWWGAGTVALLQLLTGPIGFSPPVVAFAEQLAP
;
A
#
# COMPACT_ATOMS: atom_id res chain seq x y z
N MET A 1 17.86 23.60 -16.79
CA MET A 1 17.11 22.53 -16.11
C MET A 1 17.99 21.30 -16.14
N ASP A 2 18.71 21.11 -15.05
CA ASP A 2 20.10 20.65 -15.14
C ASP A 2 20.17 19.12 -15.00
N GLY A 3 20.90 18.47 -15.91
CA GLY A 3 21.03 17.00 -15.96
C GLY A 3 21.57 16.35 -14.67
N HIS A 4 22.08 17.16 -13.74
CA HIS A 4 22.57 16.75 -12.43
C HIS A 4 21.50 16.04 -11.57
N ASN A 5 20.22 16.44 -11.69
CA ASN A 5 19.13 15.85 -10.90
C ASN A 5 18.67 14.47 -11.40
N ILE A 6 18.79 14.18 -12.70
CA ILE A 6 18.36 12.90 -13.27
C ILE A 6 19.33 11.78 -12.87
N MET A 7 20.63 12.06 -12.85
CA MET A 7 21.65 11.09 -12.46
C MET A 7 21.53 10.74 -10.97
N LEU A 8 21.26 11.73 -10.13
CA LEU A 8 20.97 11.52 -8.71
C LEU A 8 19.67 10.72 -8.52
N HIS A 9 18.59 11.08 -9.22
CA HIS A 9 17.32 10.34 -9.17
C HIS A 9 17.50 8.87 -9.58
N ARG A 10 18.35 8.55 -10.58
CA ARG A 10 18.65 7.15 -10.95
C ARG A 10 19.43 6.41 -9.87
N ARG A 11 20.42 7.06 -9.23
CA ARG A 11 21.19 6.46 -8.13
C ARG A 11 20.32 6.22 -6.90
N LEU A 12 19.58 7.24 -6.47
CA LEU A 12 18.62 7.14 -5.37
C LEU A 12 17.48 6.17 -5.70
N GLY A 13 17.05 6.10 -6.95
CA GLY A 13 16.02 5.18 -7.41
C GLY A 13 16.42 3.71 -7.24
N TRP A 14 17.70 3.37 -7.48
CA TRP A 14 18.19 2.01 -7.22
C TRP A 14 18.31 1.70 -5.73
N LEU A 15 18.74 2.66 -4.91
CA LEU A 15 18.67 2.51 -3.45
C LEU A 15 17.23 2.30 -2.98
N GLY A 16 16.29 3.10 -3.50
CA GLY A 16 14.86 2.97 -3.24
C GLY A 16 14.30 1.62 -3.67
N ALA A 17 14.75 1.05 -4.80
CA ALA A 17 14.37 -0.29 -5.23
C ALA A 17 14.90 -1.38 -4.28
N GLY A 18 16.12 -1.22 -3.76
CA GLY A 18 16.68 -2.08 -2.71
C GLY A 18 15.86 -2.00 -1.43
N ILE A 19 15.54 -0.79 -0.97
CA ILE A 19 14.69 -0.55 0.20
C ILE A 19 13.31 -1.20 0.01
N ALA A 20 12.66 -0.99 -1.14
CA ALA A 20 11.36 -1.56 -1.44
C ALA A 20 11.39 -3.11 -1.40
N THR A 21 12.46 -3.71 -1.93
CA THR A 21 12.66 -5.17 -1.87
C THR A 21 12.77 -5.66 -0.43
N ILE A 22 13.52 -4.96 0.42
CA ILE A 22 13.70 -5.28 1.84
C ILE A 22 12.40 -5.04 2.64
N MET A 23 11.63 -4.02 2.28
CA MET A 23 10.36 -3.69 2.96
C MET A 23 9.31 -4.80 2.82
N VAL A 24 9.33 -5.61 1.77
CA VAL A 24 8.33 -6.69 1.57
C VAL A 24 8.42 -7.74 2.69
N PRO A 25 9.54 -8.46 2.91
CA PRO A 25 9.64 -9.42 3.99
C PRO A 25 9.50 -8.77 5.38
N LEU A 26 10.03 -7.55 5.57
CA LEU A 26 9.87 -6.80 6.82
C LEU A 26 8.41 -6.45 7.12
N GLY A 27 7.63 -6.04 6.12
CA GLY A 27 6.22 -5.73 6.27
C GLY A 27 5.41 -6.97 6.64
N ILE A 28 5.70 -8.11 5.98
CA ILE A 28 5.05 -9.40 6.30
C ILE A 28 5.39 -9.81 7.74
N ALA A 29 6.68 -9.78 8.11
CA ALA A 29 7.11 -10.08 9.47
C ALA A 29 6.48 -9.14 10.50
N ALA A 30 6.41 -7.84 10.21
CA ALA A 30 5.78 -6.86 11.08
C ALA A 30 4.28 -7.13 11.28
N THR A 31 3.58 -7.56 10.22
CA THR A 31 2.15 -7.92 10.27
C THR A 31 1.94 -9.15 11.16
N VAL A 32 2.71 -10.21 10.94
CA VAL A 32 2.66 -11.44 11.74
C VAL A 32 3.00 -11.16 13.20
N MET A 33 4.05 -10.38 13.45
CA MET A 33 4.45 -9.99 14.81
C MET A 33 3.40 -9.10 15.51
N ALA A 34 2.66 -8.28 14.77
CA ALA A 34 1.60 -7.46 15.35
C ALA A 34 0.42 -8.32 15.82
N VAL A 35 0.04 -9.33 15.05
CA VAL A 35 -0.94 -10.35 15.44
C VAL A 35 -0.42 -11.11 16.66
N ALA A 36 0.84 -11.56 16.62
CA ALA A 36 1.42 -12.38 17.68
C ALA A 36 1.55 -11.68 19.04
N ARG A 37 1.67 -10.35 19.04
CA ARG A 37 1.73 -9.56 20.28
C ARG A 37 0.37 -9.01 20.72
N GLY A 38 -0.72 -9.36 20.03
CA GLY A 38 -2.04 -8.77 20.28
C GLY A 38 -2.08 -7.26 20.07
N SER A 39 -1.16 -6.68 19.28
CA SER A 39 -1.06 -5.23 19.07
C SER A 39 -1.90 -4.74 17.88
N VAL A 40 -2.84 -5.55 17.41
CA VAL A 40 -3.79 -5.20 16.35
C VAL A 40 -4.95 -4.43 17.00
N ALA A 41 -5.38 -3.33 16.40
CA ALA A 41 -6.33 -2.38 16.99
C ALA A 41 -7.76 -2.94 17.24
N GLY A 42 -8.01 -4.25 17.11
CA GLY A 42 -9.31 -4.88 17.35
C GLY A 42 -10.44 -4.45 16.41
N ILE A 43 -10.14 -3.58 15.43
CA ILE A 43 -11.12 -3.04 14.45
C ILE A 43 -11.55 -4.11 13.44
N PHE A 44 -10.67 -5.09 13.19
CA PHE A 44 -10.88 -6.16 12.22
C PHE A 44 -10.61 -7.53 12.85
N PRO A 45 -11.28 -8.59 12.39
CA PRO A 45 -10.88 -9.96 12.70
C PRO A 45 -9.42 -10.22 12.31
N LEU A 46 -8.69 -11.02 13.10
CA LEU A 46 -7.24 -11.23 12.94
C LEU A 46 -6.88 -11.77 11.55
N GLY A 47 -7.62 -12.76 11.05
CA GLY A 47 -7.43 -13.32 9.70
C GLY A 47 -7.65 -12.29 8.59
N PHE A 48 -8.67 -11.43 8.74
CA PHE A 48 -8.95 -10.34 7.81
C PHE A 48 -7.82 -9.30 7.79
N PHE A 49 -7.37 -8.88 8.97
CA PHE A 49 -6.23 -7.95 9.10
C PHE A 49 -4.97 -8.51 8.44
N LEU A 50 -4.63 -9.78 8.73
CA LEU A 50 -3.46 -10.46 8.18
C LEU A 50 -3.52 -10.56 6.66
N ALA A 51 -4.67 -10.96 6.10
CA ALA A 51 -4.87 -11.01 4.66
C ALA A 51 -4.76 -9.63 4.01
N MET A 52 -5.43 -8.61 4.58
CA MET A 52 -5.44 -7.25 4.06
C MET A 52 -4.03 -6.67 3.97
N ASP A 53 -3.26 -6.72 5.07
CA ASP A 53 -1.93 -6.11 5.14
C ASP A 53 -0.93 -6.84 4.21
N ILE A 54 -0.92 -8.17 4.22
CA ILE A 54 -0.03 -8.96 3.35
C ILE A 54 -0.36 -8.73 1.88
N LEU A 55 -1.64 -8.77 1.50
CA LEU A 55 -2.07 -8.50 0.12
C LEU A 55 -1.70 -7.08 -0.32
N GLY A 56 -1.84 -6.08 0.57
CA GLY A 56 -1.41 -4.71 0.31
C GLY A 56 0.10 -4.60 0.02
N ILE A 57 0.92 -5.28 0.82
CA ILE A 57 2.39 -5.34 0.63
C ILE A 57 2.74 -6.00 -0.70
N LEU A 58 2.10 -7.13 -1.04
CA LEU A 58 2.30 -7.82 -2.32
C LEU A 58 1.86 -6.96 -3.51
N GLY A 59 0.75 -6.24 -3.38
CA GLY A 59 0.27 -5.29 -4.36
C GLY A 59 1.26 -4.14 -4.60
N PHE A 60 1.80 -3.57 -3.52
CA PHE A 60 2.87 -2.58 -3.61
C PHE A 60 4.10 -3.13 -4.33
N ALA A 61 4.54 -4.34 -3.98
CA ALA A 61 5.68 -4.97 -4.63
C ALA A 61 5.45 -5.15 -6.13
N ALA A 62 4.26 -5.64 -6.52
CA ALA A 62 3.88 -5.85 -7.91
C ALA A 62 3.83 -4.54 -8.72
N LEU A 63 3.17 -3.50 -8.19
CA LEU A 63 3.07 -2.20 -8.85
C LEU A 63 4.42 -1.48 -8.92
N THR A 64 5.22 -1.53 -7.86
CA THR A 64 6.58 -0.96 -7.83
C THR A 64 7.48 -1.67 -8.83
N PHE A 65 7.45 -3.00 -8.88
CA PHE A 65 8.20 -3.78 -9.86
C PHE A 65 7.78 -3.41 -11.30
N ALA A 66 6.48 -3.33 -11.57
CA ALA A 66 5.95 -2.90 -12.86
C ALA A 66 6.39 -1.47 -13.21
N ALA A 67 6.38 -0.56 -12.24
CA ALA A 67 6.82 0.82 -12.41
C ALA A 67 8.31 0.90 -12.76
N ILE A 68 9.17 0.10 -12.11
CA ILE A 68 10.61 0.04 -12.37
C ILE A 68 10.88 -0.58 -13.75
N ARG A 69 10.15 -1.64 -14.13
CA ARG A 69 10.24 -2.25 -15.47
C ARG A 69 9.87 -1.25 -16.55
N LEU A 70 8.90 -0.38 -16.29
CA LEU A 70 8.43 0.67 -17.19
C LEU A 70 9.13 2.03 -16.95
N ARG A 71 10.29 2.07 -16.29
CA ARG A 71 11.03 3.32 -15.97
C ARG A 71 11.36 4.19 -17.19
N HIS A 72 11.49 3.59 -18.37
CA HIS A 72 11.74 4.32 -19.62
C HIS A 72 10.49 5.05 -20.14
N ARG A 73 9.30 4.73 -19.61
CA ARG A 73 8.03 5.40 -19.89
C ARG A 73 7.62 6.23 -18.67
N ALA A 74 8.14 7.44 -18.56
CA ALA A 74 7.99 8.29 -17.38
C ALA A 74 6.52 8.48 -16.90
N GLY A 75 5.56 8.51 -17.83
CA GLY A 75 4.13 8.58 -17.50
C GLY A 75 3.58 7.34 -16.80
N TRP A 76 4.06 6.14 -17.17
CA TRP A 76 3.72 4.89 -16.50
C TRP A 76 4.45 4.77 -15.17
N HIS A 77 5.76 5.04 -15.15
CA HIS A 77 6.60 4.91 -13.96
C HIS A 77 6.05 5.72 -12.78
N LYS A 78 5.84 7.03 -12.94
CA LYS A 78 5.39 7.91 -11.86
C LYS A 78 4.04 7.49 -11.27
N ARG A 79 3.13 7.04 -12.14
CA ARG A 79 1.75 6.68 -11.75
C ARG A 79 1.65 5.34 -11.08
N LEU A 80 2.37 4.34 -11.59
CA LEU A 80 2.43 3.03 -10.94
C LEU A 80 3.16 3.12 -9.60
N MET A 81 4.22 3.95 -9.49
CA MET A 81 4.85 4.24 -8.19
C MET A 81 3.85 4.88 -7.22
N LEU A 82 3.08 5.88 -7.65
CA LEU A 82 2.04 6.50 -6.81
C LEU A 82 1.00 5.47 -6.35
N CYS A 83 0.49 4.65 -7.27
CA CYS A 83 -0.50 3.61 -6.94
C CYS A 83 0.08 2.57 -5.96
N GLY A 84 1.34 2.16 -6.14
CA GLY A 84 2.03 1.31 -5.20
C GLY A 84 2.12 1.94 -3.81
N THR A 85 2.56 3.20 -3.72
CA THR A 85 2.66 3.92 -2.44
C THR A 85 1.33 3.97 -1.69
N VAL A 86 0.22 4.20 -2.40
CA VAL A 86 -1.13 4.21 -1.81
C VAL A 86 -1.47 2.89 -1.11
N LEU A 87 -1.01 1.75 -1.63
CA LEU A 87 -1.29 0.43 -1.03
C LEU A 87 -0.60 0.22 0.33
N VAL A 88 0.55 0.85 0.55
CA VAL A 88 1.35 0.65 1.79
C VAL A 88 1.35 1.85 2.73
N ILE A 89 0.75 2.97 2.34
CA ILE A 89 0.66 4.14 3.21
C ILE A 89 -0.34 3.94 4.35
N ALA A 90 -1.36 3.11 4.14
CA ALA A 90 -2.45 2.89 5.09
C ALA A 90 -1.94 2.40 6.48
N PRO A 91 -1.09 1.36 6.58
CA PRO A 91 -0.49 0.98 7.86
C PRO A 91 0.39 2.08 8.48
N GLY A 92 1.08 2.88 7.64
CA GLY A 92 1.88 4.01 8.11
C GLY A 92 1.03 5.07 8.80
N ILE A 93 -0.07 5.48 8.17
CA ILE A 93 -1.04 6.42 8.73
C ILE A 93 -1.75 5.80 9.94
N GLY A 94 -2.07 4.50 9.89
CA GLY A 94 -2.60 3.71 11.01
C GLY A 94 -1.83 3.91 12.31
N ARG A 95 -0.49 3.88 12.22
CA ARG A 95 0.40 4.09 13.38
C ARG A 95 0.43 5.52 13.89
N LEU A 96 0.19 6.52 13.03
CA LEU A 96 0.17 7.93 13.41
C LEU A 96 -1.19 8.35 13.99
N VAL A 97 -2.28 7.85 13.42
CA VAL A 97 -3.65 8.24 13.79
C VAL A 97 -4.20 7.35 14.91
N GLY A 98 -3.78 6.10 15.02
CA GLY A 98 -4.23 5.16 16.05
C GLY A 98 -4.09 5.66 17.50
N PRO A 99 -2.97 6.31 17.88
CA PRO A 99 -2.81 6.88 19.22
C PRO A 99 -3.61 8.16 19.50
N LEU A 100 -4.18 8.79 18.48
CA LEU A 100 -4.93 10.04 18.66
C LEU A 100 -6.29 9.75 19.33
N PRO A 101 -6.78 10.63 20.23
CA PRO A 101 -8.05 10.45 20.93
C PRO A 101 -9.26 10.75 20.02
N LEU A 102 -9.36 10.08 18.88
CA LEU A 102 -10.41 10.26 17.86
C LEU A 102 -11.60 9.32 18.06
N GLY A 103 -11.45 8.28 18.89
CA GLY A 103 -12.52 7.32 19.19
C GLY A 103 -13.14 6.71 17.94
N ILE A 104 -14.46 6.88 17.76
CA ILE A 104 -15.19 6.35 16.60
C ILE A 104 -14.78 7.00 15.27
N LEU A 105 -14.08 8.14 15.31
CA LEU A 105 -13.61 8.85 14.12
C LEU A 105 -12.30 8.28 13.56
N THR A 106 -11.57 7.43 14.31
CA THR A 106 -10.29 6.86 13.88
C THR A 106 -10.37 6.15 12.52
N PRO A 107 -11.36 5.27 12.24
CA PRO A 107 -11.49 4.63 10.93
C PRO A 107 -11.79 5.63 9.80
N PHE A 108 -12.58 6.67 10.08
CA PHE A 108 -12.91 7.71 9.10
C PHE A 108 -11.69 8.59 8.77
N ALA A 109 -10.86 8.91 9.76
CA ALA A 109 -9.62 9.65 9.56
C ALA A 109 -8.62 8.86 8.70
N LEU A 110 -8.48 7.55 8.95
CA LEU A 110 -7.68 6.66 8.12
C LEU A 110 -8.21 6.60 6.68
N PHE A 111 -9.51 6.38 6.53
CA PHE A 111 -10.15 6.34 5.21
C PHE A 111 -9.95 7.65 4.45
N ALA A 112 -10.20 8.80 5.08
CA ALA A 112 -10.03 10.11 4.48
C ALA A 112 -8.58 10.38 4.06
N ALA A 113 -7.60 10.01 4.89
CA ALA A 113 -6.19 10.19 4.57
C ALA A 113 -5.76 9.34 3.37
N ILE A 114 -6.22 8.08 3.28
CA ILE A 114 -5.94 7.22 2.11
C ILE A 114 -6.64 7.76 0.85
N MET A 115 -7.90 8.19 0.98
CA MET A 115 -8.66 8.74 -0.14
C MET A 115 -8.05 10.03 -0.67
N LEU A 116 -7.48 10.87 0.20
CA LEU A 116 -6.80 12.09 -0.19
C LEU A 116 -5.68 11.81 -1.19
N TYR A 117 -4.86 10.78 -0.98
CA TYR A 117 -3.77 10.44 -1.91
C TYR A 117 -4.28 10.01 -3.29
N ILE A 118 -5.37 9.24 -3.34
CA ILE A 118 -6.00 8.82 -4.61
C ILE A 118 -6.62 10.02 -5.32
N LEU A 119 -7.36 10.85 -4.58
CA LEU A 119 -8.04 12.03 -5.11
C LEU A 119 -7.04 13.04 -5.65
N VAL A 120 -5.97 13.35 -4.91
CA VAL A 120 -4.89 14.25 -5.38
C VAL A 120 -4.25 13.70 -6.65
N GLY A 121 -4.02 12.38 -6.73
CA GLY A 121 -3.48 11.73 -7.92
C GLY A 121 -4.37 11.87 -9.15
N ILE A 122 -5.68 11.69 -9.00
CA ILE A 122 -6.66 11.84 -10.09
C ILE A 122 -6.82 13.31 -10.48
N PHE A 123 -6.89 14.21 -9.49
CA PHE A 123 -7.09 15.64 -9.71
C PHE A 123 -5.90 16.26 -10.42
N PHE A 124 -4.67 15.87 -10.05
CA PHE A 124 -3.46 16.28 -10.77
C PHE A 124 -3.47 15.85 -12.24
N ASP A 125 -3.90 14.62 -12.53
CA ASP A 125 -4.06 14.12 -13.90
C ASP A 125 -5.07 14.89 -14.72
N LEU A 126 -6.21 15.21 -14.11
CA LEU A 126 -7.28 15.97 -14.75
C LEU A 126 -6.87 17.42 -15.01
N ILE A 127 -6.19 18.07 -14.07
CA ILE A 127 -5.75 19.46 -14.22
C ILE A 127 -4.60 19.59 -15.22
N VAL A 128 -3.54 18.78 -15.06
CA VAL A 128 -2.29 18.97 -15.80
C VAL A 128 -2.35 18.33 -17.18
N LEU A 129 -3.02 17.19 -17.31
CA LEU A 129 -2.97 16.37 -18.53
C LEU A 129 -4.33 16.23 -19.21
N ARG A 130 -5.41 16.73 -18.60
CA ARG A 130 -6.79 16.73 -19.12
C ARG A 130 -7.31 15.35 -19.55
N ARG A 131 -6.62 14.27 -19.17
CA ARG A 131 -6.91 12.88 -19.53
C ARG A 131 -6.39 11.97 -18.43
N ILE A 132 -7.22 11.02 -18.02
CA ILE A 132 -6.82 9.98 -17.07
C ILE A 132 -5.97 8.96 -17.83
N HIS A 133 -4.73 8.77 -17.38
CA HIS A 133 -3.83 7.83 -18.04
C HIS A 133 -4.17 6.38 -17.70
N ARG A 134 -3.93 5.47 -18.66
CA ARG A 134 -4.26 4.04 -18.52
C ARG A 134 -3.58 3.34 -17.35
N ALA A 135 -2.54 3.94 -16.78
CA ALA A 135 -1.86 3.42 -15.60
C ALA A 135 -2.76 3.42 -14.35
N TYR A 136 -3.69 4.37 -14.24
CA TYR A 136 -4.65 4.38 -13.13
C TYR A 136 -5.64 3.22 -13.20
N TRP A 137 -5.99 2.73 -14.40
CA TRP A 137 -6.79 1.52 -14.51
C TRP A 137 -6.07 0.29 -13.96
N TRP A 138 -4.75 0.20 -14.14
CA TRP A 138 -3.94 -0.85 -13.52
C TRP A 138 -3.87 -0.70 -12.02
N GLY A 139 -3.61 0.51 -11.51
CA GLY A 139 -3.59 0.77 -10.07
C GLY A 139 -4.95 0.48 -9.41
N ALA A 140 -6.02 1.03 -9.97
CA ALA A 140 -7.39 0.81 -9.49
C ALA A 140 -7.81 -0.66 -9.63
N GLY A 141 -7.45 -1.32 -10.73
CA GLY A 141 -7.68 -2.75 -10.94
C GLY A 141 -6.97 -3.61 -9.91
N THR A 142 -5.71 -3.28 -9.59
CA THR A 142 -4.96 -3.95 -8.51
C THR A 142 -5.63 -3.71 -7.16
N VAL A 143 -5.96 -2.47 -6.80
CA VAL A 143 -6.65 -2.15 -5.53
C VAL A 143 -7.98 -2.91 -5.42
N ALA A 144 -8.80 -2.88 -6.48
CA ALA A 144 -10.09 -3.56 -6.51
C ALA A 144 -9.92 -5.08 -6.38
N LEU A 145 -8.97 -5.66 -7.12
CA LEU A 145 -8.65 -7.09 -7.02
C LEU A 145 -8.24 -7.46 -5.59
N LEU A 146 -7.35 -6.69 -4.98
CA LEU A 146 -6.90 -6.95 -3.62
C LEU A 146 -8.06 -6.88 -2.63
N GLN A 147 -8.91 -5.85 -2.70
CA GLN A 147 -10.09 -5.71 -1.85
C GLN A 147 -11.06 -6.89 -2.01
N LEU A 148 -11.27 -7.36 -3.24
CA LEU A 148 -12.12 -8.53 -3.52
C LEU A 148 -11.50 -9.83 -2.99
N LEU A 149 -10.17 -9.93 -2.95
CA LEU A 149 -9.47 -11.10 -2.42
C LEU A 149 -9.35 -11.09 -0.89
N THR A 150 -9.30 -9.91 -0.27
CA THR A 150 -9.11 -9.77 1.18
C THR A 150 -10.20 -10.48 1.99
N GLY A 151 -11.48 -10.34 1.62
CA GLY A 151 -12.57 -11.02 2.31
C GLY A 151 -12.45 -12.55 2.25
N PRO A 152 -12.49 -13.16 1.06
CA PRO A 152 -12.39 -14.61 0.89
C PRO A 152 -11.13 -15.21 1.51
N ILE A 153 -9.96 -14.56 1.37
CA ILE A 153 -8.71 -15.04 1.96
C ILE A 153 -8.72 -14.86 3.48
N GLY A 154 -9.13 -13.70 3.97
CA GLY A 154 -9.13 -13.36 5.39
C GLY A 154 -10.09 -14.19 6.23
N PHE A 155 -11.21 -14.62 5.66
CA PHE A 155 -12.17 -15.51 6.29
C PHE A 155 -11.96 -17.00 5.94
N SER A 156 -10.92 -17.33 5.18
CA SER A 156 -10.64 -18.72 4.86
C SER A 156 -10.16 -19.48 6.10
N PRO A 157 -10.59 -20.75 6.29
CA PRO A 157 -10.17 -21.57 7.43
C PRO A 157 -8.65 -21.61 7.69
N PRO A 158 -7.76 -21.76 6.69
CA PRO A 158 -6.33 -21.81 6.96
C PRO A 158 -5.77 -20.48 7.48
N VAL A 159 -6.27 -19.34 6.98
CA VAL A 159 -5.80 -18.02 7.41
C VAL A 159 -6.31 -17.69 8.81
N VAL A 160 -7.56 -18.02 9.11
CA VAL A 160 -8.12 -17.84 10.46
C VAL A 160 -7.37 -18.72 11.46
N ALA A 161 -7.19 -20.01 11.17
CA ALA A 161 -6.45 -20.92 12.04
C ALA A 161 -5.00 -20.47 12.28
N PHE A 162 -4.33 -19.97 11.24
CA PHE A 162 -2.99 -19.41 11.38
C PHE A 162 -2.97 -18.15 12.24
N ALA A 163 -3.93 -17.24 12.04
CA ALA A 163 -4.04 -16.02 12.82
C ALA A 163 -4.37 -16.28 14.30
N GLU A 164 -5.20 -17.29 14.59
CA GLU A 164 -5.52 -17.73 15.95
C GLU A 164 -4.35 -18.43 16.63
N GLN A 165 -3.56 -19.24 15.91
CA GLN A 165 -2.33 -19.84 16.44
C GLN A 165 -1.28 -18.80 16.83
N LEU A 166 -1.26 -17.67 16.13
CA LEU A 166 -0.38 -16.56 16.43
C LEU A 166 -0.86 -15.75 17.63
N ALA A 167 -2.17 -15.64 17.83
CA ALA A 167 -2.73 -14.82 18.88
C ALA A 167 -2.27 -15.30 20.29
N PRO A 168 -2.03 -14.37 21.23
CA PRO A 168 -1.57 -14.70 22.59
C PRO A 168 -2.64 -15.38 23.44
#